data_AF-A0A0B7NM76-F1
#
_entry.id   AF-A0A0B7NM76-F1
#
_cell.length_a   1.000
_cell.length_b   1.000
_cell.length_c   1.000
_cell.angle_alpha   90.00
_cell.angle_beta   90.00
_cell.angle_gamma   90.00
#
_symmetry.space_group_name_H-M   'P 1'
#
loop_
_entity.id
_entity.type
_entity.pdbx_description
1 polymer ?
#
loop_
_entity_poly.entity_id
_entity_poly.type
_entity_poly.pdbx_seq_one_letter_code
_entity_poly.pdbx_strand_id
1 'polypeptide(L)'
;MSCEALICREILKDDFGLYPATIADLLLLKGRLTLTDLIRFSRYTPKLVRECLIVLIQHGIVFFSETTDISKTDATYYEAEPENIMMRLRMGRIMRITEEHYGKPGSAICRLLFLEGRVKLNQVLQWASVNDDKQKDGK
;
A
#
# COMPACT_ATOMS: atom_id res chain seq x y z
N MET A 1 11.40 17.27 -11.20
CA MET A 1 10.89 16.36 -10.16
C MET A 1 10.12 17.22 -9.17
N SER A 2 8.84 16.95 -8.94
CA SER A 2 8.11 17.63 -7.87
C SER A 2 8.67 17.19 -6.51
N CYS A 3 8.79 18.11 -5.55
CA CYS A 3 9.23 17.77 -4.19
C CYS A 3 8.34 16.70 -3.55
N GLU A 4 7.08 16.65 -3.95
CA GLU A 4 6.10 15.66 -3.52
C GLU A 4 6.50 14.22 -3.87
N ALA A 5 6.97 13.96 -5.10
CA ALA A 5 7.42 12.63 -5.51
C ALA A 5 8.64 12.15 -4.70
N LEU A 6 9.55 13.08 -4.37
CA LEU A 6 10.72 12.76 -3.54
C LEU A 6 10.32 12.35 -2.12
N ILE A 7 9.39 13.08 -1.50
CA ILE A 7 8.89 12.74 -0.16
C ILE A 7 8.15 11.40 -0.19
N CYS A 8 7.29 11.18 -1.19
CA CYS A 8 6.58 9.91 -1.37
C CYS A 8 7.55 8.73 -1.49
N ARG A 9 8.65 8.90 -2.24
CA ARG A 9 9.67 7.86 -2.38
C ARG A 9 10.32 7.52 -1.05
N GLU A 10 10.71 8.51 -0.24
CA GLU A 10 11.35 8.25 1.06
C GLU A 10 10.37 7.57 2.04
N ILE A 11 9.10 7.99 2.08
CA ILE A 11 8.05 7.33 2.89
C ILE A 11 7.96 5.84 2.52
N LEU A 12 7.86 5.54 1.22
CA LEU A 12 7.73 4.16 0.76
C LEU A 12 8.99 3.34 0.98
N LYS A 13 10.16 3.98 0.96
CA LYS A 13 11.44 3.32 1.21
C LYS A 13 11.55 2.91 2.67
N ASP A 14 11.09 3.74 3.60
CA ASP A 14 11.06 3.43 5.03
C ASP A 14 10.07 2.30 5.35
N ASP A 15 8.89 2.31 4.71
CA ASP A 15 7.83 1.33 4.98
C ASP A 15 8.01 -0.02 4.26
N PHE A 16 8.44 -0.01 2.99
CA PHE A 16 8.45 -1.19 2.11
C PHE A 16 9.83 -1.54 1.55
N GLY A 17 10.82 -0.67 1.74
CA GLY A 17 12.16 -0.84 1.20
C GLY A 17 12.35 -0.25 -0.20
N LEU A 18 13.57 -0.43 -0.73
CA LEU A 18 14.03 0.26 -1.93
C LEU A 18 13.27 -0.14 -3.22
N TYR A 19 12.98 -1.43 -3.40
CA TYR A 19 12.40 -1.93 -4.65
C TYR A 19 10.97 -1.41 -4.90
N PRO A 20 10.02 -1.54 -3.95
CA PRO A 20 8.68 -0.98 -4.12
C PRO A 20 8.70 0.56 -4.25
N ALA A 21 9.54 1.23 -3.46
CA ALA A 21 9.71 2.69 -3.55
C ALA A 21 10.17 3.14 -4.94
N THR A 22 11.10 2.42 -5.57
CA THR A 22 11.56 2.73 -6.94
C THR A 22 10.46 2.56 -7.98
N ILE A 23 9.65 1.51 -7.86
CA ILE A 23 8.52 1.27 -8.77
C ILE A 23 7.45 2.35 -8.62
N ALA A 24 7.13 2.74 -7.39
CA ALA A 24 6.21 3.84 -7.13
C ALA A 24 6.75 5.19 -7.64
N ASP A 25 8.04 5.48 -7.44
CA ASP A 25 8.68 6.72 -7.96
C ASP A 25 8.60 6.78 -9.50
N LEU A 26 8.81 5.66 -10.19
CA LEU A 26 8.61 5.60 -11.64
C LEU A 26 7.18 5.92 -12.07
N LEU A 27 6.18 5.41 -11.34
CA LEU A 27 4.77 5.69 -11.60
C LEU A 27 4.42 7.16 -11.29
N LEU A 28 4.95 7.72 -10.20
CA LEU A 28 4.73 9.13 -9.84
C LEU A 28 5.38 10.10 -10.85
N LEU A 29 6.55 9.74 -11.40
CA LEU A 29 7.28 10.60 -12.34
C LEU A 29 6.78 10.49 -13.78
N LYS A 30 6.33 9.31 -14.21
CA LYS A 30 5.94 9.03 -15.60
C LYS A 30 4.43 8.89 -15.79
N GLY A 31 3.65 8.86 -14.71
CA GLY A 31 2.23 8.60 -14.72
C GLY A 31 1.92 7.11 -14.94
N ARG A 32 0.78 6.84 -15.60
CA ARG A 32 0.32 5.48 -15.88
C ARG A 32 1.30 4.70 -16.77
N LEU A 33 1.65 3.48 -16.35
CA LEU A 33 2.60 2.62 -17.07
C LEU A 33 2.10 1.18 -17.16
N THR A 34 2.48 0.45 -18.21
CA THR A 34 2.23 -1.00 -18.29
C THR A 34 3.27 -1.79 -17.50
N LEU A 35 3.01 -3.08 -17.25
CA LEU A 35 4.01 -3.97 -16.64
C LEU A 35 5.31 -4.00 -17.46
N THR A 36 5.20 -4.03 -18.80
CA THR A 36 6.35 -4.06 -19.71
C THR A 36 7.19 -2.79 -19.60
N ASP A 37 6.53 -1.63 -19.48
CA ASP A 37 7.22 -0.35 -19.28
C ASP A 37 7.93 -0.31 -17.94
N LEU A 38 7.28 -0.78 -16.87
CA LEU A 38 7.88 -0.85 -15.53
C LEU A 38 9.13 -1.73 -15.50
N ILE A 39 9.10 -2.89 -16.17
CA ILE A 39 10.27 -3.77 -16.32
C ILE A 39 11.38 -3.05 -17.07
N ARG A 40 11.05 -2.39 -18.18
CA ARG A 40 12.02 -1.68 -19.02
C ARG A 40 12.67 -0.51 -18.29
N PHE A 41 11.90 0.30 -17.57
CA PHE A 41 12.40 1.50 -16.90
C PHE A 41 13.13 1.20 -15.59
N SER A 42 12.64 0.24 -14.80
CA SER A 42 13.30 -0.15 -13.55
C SER A 42 14.56 -0.99 -13.76
N ARG A 43 14.67 -1.69 -14.90
CA ARG A 43 15.68 -2.72 -15.17
C ARG A 43 15.66 -3.87 -14.15
N TYR A 44 14.54 -4.05 -13.45
CA TYR A 44 14.32 -5.18 -12.54
C TYR A 44 13.80 -6.41 -13.29
N THR A 45 13.93 -7.57 -12.66
CA THR A 45 13.37 -8.80 -13.22
C THR A 45 11.84 -8.72 -13.25
N PRO A 46 11.17 -9.35 -14.23
CA PRO A 46 9.71 -9.39 -14.28
C PRO A 46 9.05 -9.96 -13.03
N LYS A 47 9.74 -10.86 -12.32
CA LYS A 47 9.27 -11.42 -11.04
C LYS A 47 9.28 -10.35 -9.95
N LEU A 48 10.40 -9.65 -9.78
CA LEU A 48 10.55 -8.62 -8.76
C LEU A 48 9.55 -7.47 -8.94
N VAL A 49 9.31 -7.04 -10.19
CA VAL A 49 8.33 -5.99 -10.48
C VAL A 49 6.92 -6.42 -10.06
N ARG A 50 6.52 -7.67 -10.34
CA ARG A 50 5.22 -8.19 -9.92
C ARG A 50 5.10 -8.27 -8.40
N GLU A 51 6.13 -8.74 -7.71
CA GLU A 51 6.15 -8.79 -6.24
C GLU A 51 6.01 -7.39 -5.63
N CYS A 52 6.72 -6.39 -6.17
CA CYS A 52 6.58 -5.00 -5.74
C CYS A 52 5.17 -4.47 -5.99
N LEU A 53 4.60 -4.70 -7.17
CA LEU A 53 3.24 -4.28 -7.50
C LEU A 53 2.19 -4.92 -6.59
N ILE A 54 2.34 -6.20 -6.26
CA ILE A 54 1.43 -6.89 -5.33
C ILE A 54 1.38 -6.17 -3.98
N VAL A 55 2.55 -5.85 -3.41
CA VAL A 55 2.63 -5.13 -2.13
C VAL A 55 2.00 -3.73 -2.24
N LEU A 56 2.36 -2.97 -3.27
CA LEU A 56 1.85 -1.61 -3.44
C LEU A 56 0.33 -1.57 -3.69
N ILE A 57 -0.21 -2.54 -4.42
CA ILE A 57 -1.66 -2.70 -4.66
C ILE A 57 -2.36 -3.10 -3.36
N GLN A 58 -1.78 -4.04 -2.60
CA GLN A 58 -2.31 -4.52 -1.32
C GLN A 58 -2.47 -3.39 -0.31
N HIS A 59 -1.55 -2.42 -0.30
CA HIS A 59 -1.60 -1.24 0.56
C HIS A 59 -2.34 -0.03 -0.04
N GLY A 60 -2.97 -0.18 -1.21
CA GLY A 60 -3.75 0.89 -1.85
C GLY A 60 -2.90 2.07 -2.36
N ILE A 61 -1.60 1.85 -2.58
CA ILE A 61 -0.69 2.86 -3.12
C ILE A 61 -0.76 2.88 -4.64
N VAL A 62 -0.84 1.69 -5.25
CA VAL A 62 -0.96 1.52 -6.70
C VAL A 62 -2.33 0.96 -7.03
N PHE A 63 -2.93 1.50 -8.08
CA PHE A 63 -4.16 1.03 -8.69
C PHE A 63 -3.87 0.51 -10.10
N PHE A 64 -4.76 -0.33 -10.59
CA PHE A 64 -4.67 -0.85 -11.95
C PHE A 64 -5.98 -0.63 -12.69
N SER A 65 -5.88 -0.42 -14.00
CA SER A 65 -7.02 -0.35 -14.92
C SER A 65 -6.74 -1.20 -16.15
N GLU A 66 -7.77 -1.83 -16.66
CA GLU A 66 -7.72 -2.63 -17.88
C GLU A 66 -8.40 -1.85 -19.00
N THR A 67 -7.76 -1.81 -20.17
CA THR A 67 -8.39 -1.22 -21.36
C THR A 67 -9.28 -2.27 -22.01
N THR A 68 -10.56 -1.97 -22.19
CA THR A 68 -11.56 -2.86 -22.83
C THR A 68 -11.71 -2.64 -24.34
N ASP A 69 -10.84 -1.85 -24.95
CA ASP A 69 -10.89 -1.59 -26.40
C ASP A 69 -10.47 -2.83 -27.20
N ILE A 70 -11.44 -3.41 -27.90
CA ILE A 70 -11.31 -4.60 -28.79
C ILE A 70 -10.18 -4.46 -29.84
N SER A 71 -9.70 -3.24 -30.11
CA SER A 71 -8.65 -2.95 -31.11
C SER A 71 -7.23 -2.82 -30.54
N LYS A 72 -7.08 -2.75 -29.21
CA LYS A 72 -5.78 -2.65 -28.53
C LYS A 72 -5.59 -3.90 -27.70
N THR A 73 -4.38 -4.46 -27.74
CA THR A 73 -3.99 -5.57 -26.88
C THR A 73 -4.40 -5.26 -25.44
N ASP A 74 -5.14 -6.17 -24.79
CA ASP A 74 -5.59 -6.05 -23.40
C ASP A 74 -4.42 -5.66 -22.48
N ALA A 75 -4.28 -4.36 -22.24
CA ALA A 75 -3.14 -3.80 -21.53
C ALA A 75 -3.61 -3.30 -20.17
N THR A 76 -3.05 -3.90 -19.11
CA THR A 76 -3.19 -3.42 -17.75
C THR A 76 -2.24 -2.24 -17.52
N TYR A 77 -2.79 -1.11 -17.12
CA TYR A 77 -2.04 0.07 -16.71
C TYR A 77 -2.05 0.19 -15.19
N TYR A 78 -0.89 0.55 -14.64
CA TYR A 78 -0.69 0.81 -13.22
C TYR A 78 -0.48 2.30 -13.00
N GLU A 79 -1.02 2.82 -11.91
CA GLU A 79 -0.92 4.23 -11.51
C GLU A 79 -0.75 4.33 -9.99
N ALA A 80 0.08 5.26 -9.53
CA ALA A 80 0.32 5.49 -8.10
C ALA A 80 -0.44 6.73 -7.62
N GLU A 81 -1.06 6.64 -6.45
CA GLU A 81 -1.82 7.74 -5.83
C GLU A 81 -0.95 8.43 -4.76
N PRO A 82 -0.39 9.63 -5.02
CA PRO A 82 0.46 10.32 -4.06
C PRO A 82 -0.26 10.66 -2.75
N GLU A 83 -1.56 10.96 -2.79
CA GLU A 83 -2.31 11.28 -1.58
C GLU A 83 -2.32 10.12 -0.58
N ASN A 84 -2.49 8.88 -1.07
CA ASN A 84 -2.48 7.67 -0.23
C ASN A 84 -1.10 7.43 0.39
N ILE A 85 -0.02 7.77 -0.31
CA ILE A 85 1.35 7.68 0.23
C ILE A 85 1.54 8.71 1.34
N MET A 86 1.14 9.96 1.10
CA MET A 86 1.25 11.04 2.08
C MET A 86 0.39 10.81 3.32
N MET A 87 -0.76 10.13 3.19
CA MET A 87 -1.59 9.74 4.33
C MET A 87 -0.86 8.81 5.31
N ARG A 88 0.16 8.06 4.88
CA ARG A 88 0.92 7.15 5.76
C ARG A 88 1.64 7.91 6.88
N LEU A 89 2.10 9.14 6.64
CA LEU A 89 2.67 10.02 7.68
C LEU A 89 1.68 10.36 8.81
N ARG A 90 0.38 10.21 8.56
CA ARG A 90 -0.69 10.51 9.54
C ARG A 90 -1.11 9.31 10.37
N MET A 91 -0.59 8.11 10.10
CA MET A 91 -1.00 6.86 10.76
C MET A 91 -0.95 6.97 12.30
N GLY A 92 0.12 7.53 12.86
CA GLY A 92 0.25 7.69 14.32
C GLY A 92 -0.85 8.57 14.92
N ARG A 93 -1.23 9.67 14.24
CA ARG A 93 -2.32 10.54 14.69
C ARG A 93 -3.68 9.86 14.54
N ILE A 94 -3.89 9.14 13.43
CA ILE A 94 -5.14 8.39 13.21
C ILE A 94 -5.31 7.35 14.32
N MET A 95 -4.28 6.55 14.61
CA MET A 95 -4.32 5.54 15.68
C MET A 95 -4.66 6.15 17.04
N ARG A 96 -4.05 7.28 17.38
CA ARG A 96 -4.36 7.99 18.64
C ARG A 96 -5.82 8.42 18.72
N ILE A 97 -6.33 9.06 17.69
CA ILE A 97 -7.74 9.50 17.63
C ILE A 97 -8.67 8.29 17.70
N THR A 98 -8.35 7.20 17.01
CA THR A 98 -9.13 5.96 17.07
C THR A 98 -9.13 5.37 18.48
N GLU A 99 -8.01 5.41 19.21
CA GLU A 99 -7.96 4.97 20.61
C GLU A 99 -8.82 5.84 21.52
N GLU A 100 -8.80 7.17 21.32
CA GLU A 100 -9.60 8.11 22.10
C GLU A 100 -11.11 7.89 21.91
N HIS A 101 -11.56 7.51 20.69
CA HIS A 101 -12.98 7.30 20.38
C HIS A 101 -13.47 5.85 20.59
N TYR A 102 -12.63 4.85 20.32
CA TYR A 102 -13.02 3.43 20.25
C TYR A 102 -12.20 2.53 21.18
N GLY A 103 -11.35 3.12 22.02
CA GLY A 103 -10.48 2.42 22.95
C GLY A 103 -9.35 1.65 22.27
N LYS A 104 -8.59 0.92 23.10
CA LYS A 104 -7.46 0.10 22.66
C LYS A 104 -7.81 -0.92 21.56
N PRO A 105 -8.97 -1.61 21.58
CA PRO A 105 -9.33 -2.54 20.51
C PRO A 105 -9.50 -1.85 19.15
N GLY A 106 -10.12 -0.66 19.12
CA GLY A 106 -10.27 0.11 17.88
C GLY A 106 -8.93 0.54 17.29
N SER A 107 -8.03 1.04 18.14
CA SER A 107 -6.65 1.38 17.73
C SER A 107 -5.88 0.16 17.23
N ALA A 108 -6.07 -1.00 17.86
CA ALA A 108 -5.42 -2.25 17.47
C ALA A 108 -5.91 -2.75 16.09
N ILE A 109 -7.21 -2.66 15.80
CA ILE A 109 -7.76 -2.93 14.46
C ILE A 109 -7.24 -1.93 13.43
N CYS A 110 -7.17 -0.64 13.77
CA CYS A 110 -6.62 0.39 12.89
C CYS A 110 -5.15 0.09 12.52
N ARG A 111 -4.34 -0.30 13.52
CA ARG A 111 -2.95 -0.75 13.31
C ARG A 111 -2.88 -1.96 12.38
N LEU A 112 -3.75 -2.96 12.56
CA LEU A 112 -3.81 -4.14 11.69
C LEU A 112 -4.04 -3.73 10.23
N LEU A 113 -5.01 -2.84 9.98
CA LEU A 113 -5.31 -2.36 8.63
C LEU A 113 -4.14 -1.59 8.01
N PHE A 114 -3.40 -0.81 8.80
CA PHE A 114 -2.22 -0.10 8.30
C PHE A 114 -1.06 -1.04 7.95
N LEU A 115 -0.87 -2.10 8.74
CA LEU A 115 0.22 -3.07 8.57
C LEU A 115 -0.05 -4.08 7.45
N GLU A 116 -1.30 -4.51 7.29
CA GLU A 116 -1.68 -5.55 6.32
C GLU A 116 -2.29 -4.98 5.03
N GLY A 117 -2.70 -3.71 5.04
CA GLY A 117 -3.43 -3.09 3.94
C GLY A 117 -4.87 -3.59 3.85
N ARG A 118 -5.25 -4.13 2.69
CA ARG A 118 -6.62 -4.64 2.43
C ARG A 118 -6.87 -5.99 3.11
N VAL A 119 -7.69 -5.99 4.16
CA VAL A 119 -8.05 -7.20 4.91
C VAL A 119 -9.55 -7.47 4.81
N LYS A 120 -9.94 -8.74 4.68
CA LYS A 120 -11.37 -9.12 4.69
C LYS A 120 -11.91 -9.07 6.11
N LEU A 121 -13.17 -8.68 6.28
CA LEU A 121 -13.82 -8.61 7.60
C LEU A 121 -13.67 -9.90 8.41
N ASN A 122 -13.87 -11.06 7.78
CA ASN A 122 -13.72 -12.36 8.44
C ASN A 122 -12.32 -12.58 9.03
N GLN A 123 -11.27 -12.11 8.35
CA GLN A 123 -9.89 -12.20 8.85
C GLN A 123 -9.67 -11.26 10.04
N VAL A 124 -10.27 -10.06 10.01
CA VAL A 124 -10.23 -9.13 11.14
C VAL A 124 -10.91 -9.74 12.37
N LEU A 125 -12.08 -10.38 12.19
CA LEU A 125 -12.80 -11.04 13.28
C LEU A 125 -12.00 -12.20 13.89
N GLN A 126 -11.37 -13.04 13.04
CA GLN A 126 -10.49 -14.12 13.50
C GLN A 126 -9.26 -13.58 14.25
N TRP A 127 -8.66 -12.50 13.75
CA TRP A 127 -7.54 -11.86 14.44
C TRP A 127 -7.97 -11.26 15.79
N ALA A 128 -9.16 -10.67 15.85
CA ALA A 128 -9.69 -10.09 17.07
C ALA A 128 -9.97 -11.16 18.14
N SER A 129 -10.58 -12.30 17.77
CA SER A 129 -10.86 -13.38 18.73
C SER A 129 -9.59 -13.93 19.40
N VAL A 130 -8.48 -14.02 18.66
CA VAL A 130 -7.19 -14.52 19.19
C VAL A 130 -6.51 -13.49 20.09
N ASN A 131 -6.67 -12.19 19.83
CA ASN A 131 -6.00 -11.13 20.58
C ASN A 131 -6.81 -10.59 21.77
N ASP A 132 -8.13 -10.79 21.79
CA ASP A 132 -8.97 -10.50 22.95
C ASP A 132 -8.66 -11.45 24.12
N ASP A 133 -8.35 -12.73 23.83
CA ASP A 133 -8.00 -13.72 24.85
C ASP A 133 -6.65 -13.42 25.52
N LYS A 134 -5.66 -12.94 24.76
CA LYS A 134 -4.34 -12.57 25.28
C LYS A 134 -4.34 -11.37 26.23
N GLN A 135 -5.34 -10.50 26.16
CA GLN A 135 -5.49 -9.39 27.12
C GLN A 135 -6.07 -9.82 28.47
N LYS A 136 -6.69 -11.01 28.56
CA LYS A 136 -7.27 -11.53 29.82
C LYS A 136 -6.27 -12.28 30.69
N ASP A 137 -5.27 -12.94 30.07
CA ASP A 137 -4.26 -13.74 30.80
C ASP A 137 -3.13 -12.91 31.42
N GLY A 138 -3.15 -11.58 31.24
CA GLY A 138 -2.14 -10.65 31.77
C GLY A 138 -2.60 -9.83 32.99
N LYS A 139 -3.66 -10.23 33.68
CA LYS A 139 -4.16 -9.59 34.91
C LYS A 139 -3.87 -10.41 36.15
#